data_AF-I3RCS3-F1
#
_entry.id   AF-I3RCS3-F1
#
_cell.length_a   1.000
_cell.length_b   1.000
_cell.length_c   1.000
_cell.angle_alpha   90.00
_cell.angle_beta   90.00
_cell.angle_gamma   90.00
#
_symmetry.space_group_name_H-M   'P 1'
#
loop_
_entity.id
_entity.type
_entity.pdbx_description
1 polymer ?
#
loop_
_entity_poly.entity_id
_entity_poly.type
_entity_poly.pdbx_seq_one_letter_code
_entity_poly.pdbx_strand_id
1 'polypeptide(L)'
;MDWREVLRSEGFLDFGDFLIELIYVDCPCEPIPPALAIYDKREDEWYRVDETPEVNNYTEACEWAISVLERIKNGEDVRIVSLDGPAPPKVIARLRRTLERID
;
A
#
# COMPACT_ATOMS: atom_id res chain seq x y z
N MET A 1 -12.85 -9.83 -10.13
CA MET A 1 -12.45 -8.49 -10.59
C MET A 1 -10.99 -8.37 -10.21
N ASP A 2 -10.11 -8.09 -11.16
CA ASP A 2 -8.67 -8.03 -10.90
C ASP A 2 -8.39 -6.83 -9.99
N TRP A 3 -7.86 -7.08 -8.80
CA TRP A 3 -7.56 -6.03 -7.83
C TRP A 3 -6.54 -5.02 -8.39
N ARG A 4 -5.69 -5.44 -9.34
CA ARG A 4 -4.74 -4.55 -10.02
C ARG A 4 -5.45 -3.53 -10.88
N GLU A 5 -6.52 -3.92 -11.57
CA GLU A 5 -7.35 -2.99 -12.35
C GLU A 5 -8.08 -2.00 -11.43
N VAL A 6 -8.61 -2.47 -10.30
CA VAL A 6 -9.27 -1.61 -9.31
C VAL A 6 -8.30 -0.59 -8.75
N LEU A 7 -7.08 -0.99 -8.38
CA LEU A 7 -6.08 -0.05 -7.88
C LEU A 7 -5.71 1.00 -8.94
N ARG A 8 -5.59 0.60 -10.22
CA ARG A 8 -5.32 1.53 -11.32
C ARG A 8 -6.45 2.52 -11.55
N SER A 9 -7.72 2.09 -11.45
CA SER A 9 -8.87 2.98 -11.72
C SER A 9 -9.24 3.85 -10.53
N GLU A 10 -9.25 3.29 -9.32
CA GLU A 10 -9.76 3.95 -8.12
C GLU A 10 -8.66 4.57 -7.26
N GLY A 11 -7.41 4.09 -7.37
CA GLY A 11 -6.30 4.50 -6.50
C GLY A 11 -6.32 3.88 -5.10
N PHE A 12 -7.32 3.05 -4.78
CA PHE A 12 -7.42 2.37 -3.49
C PHE A 12 -8.03 0.97 -3.59
N LEU A 13 -7.85 0.19 -2.52
CA LEU A 13 -8.37 -1.16 -2.34
C LEU A 13 -8.97 -1.30 -0.95
N ASP A 14 -10.23 -1.74 -0.87
CA ASP A 14 -10.90 -2.06 0.40
C ASP A 14 -11.02 -3.57 0.57
N PHE A 15 -10.32 -4.12 1.55
CA PHE A 15 -10.34 -5.53 1.91
C PHE A 15 -11.09 -5.83 3.21
N GLY A 16 -12.01 -4.96 3.60
CA GLY A 16 -12.82 -5.09 4.81
C GLY A 16 -12.05 -4.68 6.06
N ASP A 17 -11.04 -5.47 6.47
CA ASP A 17 -10.19 -5.18 7.63
C ASP A 17 -9.15 -4.09 7.35
N PHE A 18 -8.78 -3.91 6.08
CA PHE A 18 -7.78 -2.96 5.63
C PHE A 18 -8.32 -2.11 4.48
N LEU A 19 -7.96 -0.83 4.48
CA LEU A 19 -8.02 0.04 3.31
C LEU A 19 -6.59 0.33 2.88
N ILE A 20 -6.26 0.16 1.61
CA ILE A 20 -4.94 0.45 1.05
C ILE A 20 -5.11 1.52 -0.01
N GLU A 21 -4.33 2.60 0.07
CA GLU A 21 -4.47 3.77 -0.82
C GLU A 21 -3.11 4.16 -1.39
N LEU A 22 -3.05 4.36 -2.70
CA LEU A 22 -1.93 5.00 -3.38
C LEU A 22 -2.10 6.51 -3.28
N ILE A 23 -1.27 7.13 -2.44
CA ILE A 23 -1.19 8.58 -2.35
C ILE A 23 -0.25 9.06 -3.47
N TYR A 24 -0.84 9.68 -4.49
CA TYR A 24 -0.11 10.30 -5.61
C TYR A 24 -0.54 11.76 -5.73
N VAL A 25 0.43 12.68 -5.60
CA VAL A 25 0.19 14.12 -5.71
C VAL A 25 0.95 14.66 -6.91
N ASP A 26 0.21 15.03 -7.95
CA ASP A 26 0.77 15.71 -9.12
C ASP A 26 0.88 17.22 -8.83
N CYS A 27 1.81 17.62 -7.95
CA CYS A 27 2.16 19.04 -7.82
C CYS A 27 3.39 19.38 -8.67
N PRO A 28 3.28 20.31 -9.64
CA PRO A 28 4.44 20.82 -10.37
C PRO A 28 5.39 21.65 -9.49
N CYS A 29 4.96 22.01 -8.28
CA CYS A 29 5.67 22.88 -7.35
C CYS A 29 6.69 22.14 -6.46
N GLU A 30 6.30 20.95 -5.98
CA GLU A 30 7.05 20.11 -5.06
C GLU A 30 6.66 18.66 -5.35
N PRO A 31 7.55 17.86 -5.98
CA PRO A 31 7.25 16.46 -6.21
C PRO A 31 7.24 15.73 -4.86
N ILE A 32 6.05 15.35 -4.40
CA ILE A 32 5.90 14.46 -3.26
C ILE A 32 6.01 13.04 -3.81
N PRO A 33 7.02 12.25 -3.39
CA PRO A 33 7.12 10.86 -3.82
C PRO A 33 5.83 10.11 -3.47
N PRO A 34 5.32 9.26 -4.37
CA PRO A 34 4.14 8.48 -4.08
C PRO A 34 4.33 7.60 -2.85
N ALA A 35 3.27 7.43 -2.08
CA ALA A 35 3.27 6.63 -0.87
C ALA A 35 2.13 5.62 -0.91
N LEU A 36 2.37 4.42 -0.39
CA LEU A 36 1.35 3.40 -0.23
C LEU A 36 0.91 3.39 1.24
N ALA A 37 -0.27 3.94 1.49
CA ALA A 37 -0.87 4.01 2.81
C ALA A 37 -1.74 2.77 3.07
N ILE A 38 -1.72 2.29 4.31
CA ILE A 38 -2.45 1.11 4.76
C ILE A 38 -3.16 1.49 6.06
N TYR A 39 -4.49 1.58 6.01
CA TYR A 39 -5.32 1.82 7.18
C TYR A 39 -5.84 0.50 7.74
N ASP A 40 -5.52 0.25 9.01
CA ASP A 40 -6.03 -0.88 9.79
C ASP A 40 -7.34 -0.49 10.48
N LYS A 41 -8.47 -0.90 9.90
CA LYS A 41 -9.80 -0.54 10.44
C LYS A 41 -10.10 -1.17 11.79
N ARG A 42 -9.35 -2.20 12.20
CA ARG A 42 -9.57 -2.87 13.50
C ARG A 42 -8.93 -2.14 14.66
N GLU A 43 -7.76 -1.57 14.43
CA GLU A 43 -6.97 -0.88 15.46
C GLU A 43 -7.04 0.64 15.30
N ASP A 44 -7.73 1.13 14.25
CA ASP A 44 -7.88 2.56 13.91
C ASP A 44 -6.52 3.26 13.72
N GLU A 45 -5.62 2.62 12.98
CA GLU A 45 -4.22 3.06 12.83
C GLU A 45 -3.81 3.15 11.36
N TRP A 46 -3.06 4.20 11.03
CA TRP A 46 -2.47 4.40 9.71
C TRP A 46 -1.02 3.94 9.66
N TYR A 47 -0.72 3.15 8.65
CA TYR A 47 0.62 2.75 8.29
C TYR A 47 0.96 3.19 6.87
N ARG A 48 2.23 3.13 6.54
CA ARG A 48 2.73 3.29 5.16
C ARG A 48 3.89 2.35 4.91
N VAL A 49 4.11 2.05 3.64
CA VAL A 49 5.33 1.38 3.18
C VAL A 49 6.50 2.35 3.30
N ASP A 50 7.59 1.91 3.94
CA ASP A 50 8.82 2.69 4.15
C ASP A 50 9.76 2.57 2.94
N GLU A 51 9.25 2.94 1.77
CA GLU A 51 9.97 2.96 0.50
C GLU A 51 9.71 4.29 -0.21
N THR A 52 10.71 4.80 -0.95
CA THR A 52 10.58 6.02 -1.76
C THR A 52 10.76 5.63 -3.22
N PRO A 53 9.68 5.43 -3.98
CA PRO A 53 9.77 4.99 -5.37
C PRO A 53 10.25 6.12 -6.29
N GLU A 54 11.13 5.79 -7.24
CA GLU A 54 11.49 6.68 -8.35
C GLU A 54 10.52 6.42 -9.51
N VAL A 55 9.41 7.19 -9.54
CA VAL A 55 8.35 7.05 -10.55
C VAL A 55 7.99 8.40 -11.15
N ASN A 56 7.65 8.42 -12.43
CA ASN A 56 7.49 9.65 -13.21
C ASN A 56 6.03 10.01 -13.51
N ASN A 57 5.11 9.09 -13.30
CA ASN A 57 3.69 9.25 -13.61
C ASN A 57 2.84 8.30 -12.74
N TYR A 58 1.53 8.53 -12.76
CA TYR A 58 0.58 7.73 -11.99
C TYR A 58 0.60 6.23 -12.36
N THR A 59 0.80 5.90 -13.64
CA THR A 59 0.88 4.50 -14.08
C THR A 59 2.06 3.78 -13.44
N GLU A 60 3.25 4.38 -13.46
CA GLU A 60 4.44 3.84 -12.79
C GLU A 60 4.24 3.73 -11.27
N ALA A 61 3.56 4.70 -10.64
CA ALA A 61 3.21 4.64 -9.23
C ALA A 61 2.26 3.48 -8.90
N CYS A 62 1.29 3.20 -9.78
CA CYS A 62 0.42 2.02 -9.65
C CYS A 62 1.20 0.72 -9.78
N GLU A 63 2.09 0.59 -10.77
CA GLU A 63 2.90 -0.62 -10.95
C GLU A 63 3.83 -0.86 -9.75
N TRP A 64 4.40 0.21 -9.18
CA TRP A 64 5.15 0.11 -7.92
C TRP A 64 4.25 -0.37 -6.77
N ALA A 65 3.08 0.22 -6.58
CA ALA A 65 2.16 -0.16 -5.52
C ALA A 65 1.71 -1.63 -5.66
N ILE A 66 1.39 -2.07 -6.88
CA ILE A 66 1.07 -3.46 -7.20
C ILE A 66 2.24 -4.38 -6.82
N SER A 67 3.46 -4.04 -7.24
CA SER A 67 4.66 -4.81 -6.92
C SER A 67 4.87 -4.95 -5.41
N VAL A 68 4.67 -3.87 -4.65
CA VAL A 68 4.77 -3.91 -3.18
C VAL A 68 3.73 -4.84 -2.58
N LEU A 69 2.47 -4.78 -3.03
CA LEU A 69 1.42 -5.65 -2.53
C LEU A 69 1.67 -7.13 -2.88
N GLU A 70 2.21 -7.41 -4.06
CA GLU A 70 2.64 -8.75 -4.46
C GLU A 70 3.79 -9.26 -3.59
N ARG A 71 4.78 -8.42 -3.29
CA ARG A 71 5.89 -8.77 -2.36
C ARG A 71 5.36 -9.11 -0.98
N ILE A 72 4.44 -8.32 -0.43
CA ILE A 72 3.80 -8.59 0.87
C ILE A 72 3.04 -9.92 0.80
N LYS A 73 2.25 -10.14 -0.26
CA LYS A 73 1.49 -11.38 -0.52
C LYS A 73 2.40 -12.60 -0.58
N ASN A 74 3.55 -12.49 -1.24
CA ASN A 74 4.53 -13.57 -1.40
C ASN A 74 5.40 -13.80 -0.15
N GLY A 75 5.19 -13.02 0.91
CA GLY A 75 5.87 -13.20 2.19
C GLY A 75 7.22 -12.49 2.31
N GLU A 76 7.55 -11.60 1.37
CA GLU A 76 8.75 -10.77 1.46
C GLU A 76 8.66 -9.78 2.63
N ASP A 77 9.83 -9.37 3.13
CA ASP A 77 9.95 -8.44 4.25
C ASP A 77 9.85 -7.00 3.76
N VAL A 78 8.63 -6.56 3.47
CA VAL A 78 8.34 -5.16 3.16
C VAL A 78 8.21 -4.38 4.46
N ARG A 79 9.05 -3.35 4.62
CA ARG A 79 9.03 -2.51 5.81
C ARG A 79 7.79 -1.61 5.80
N ILE A 80 6.95 -1.76 6.81
CA ILE A 80 5.73 -0.97 7.02
C ILE A 80 5.85 -0.26 8.36
N VAL A 81 5.56 1.04 8.39
CA VAL A 81 5.75 1.92 9.55
C VAL A 81 4.49 2.76 9.81
N SER A 82 4.20 3.06 11.06
CA SER A 82 3.31 4.15 11.48
C SER A 82 4.12 5.37 11.90
N LEU A 83 3.46 6.38 12.49
CA LEU A 83 4.13 7.55 13.08
C LEU A 83 5.01 7.16 14.28
N ASP A 84 4.64 6.11 15.01
CA ASP A 84 5.30 5.68 16.25
C ASP A 84 6.39 4.62 16.04
N GLY A 85 6.59 4.16 14.80
CA GLY A 85 7.64 3.21 14.45
C GLY A 85 7.15 2.04 13.58
N PRO A 86 7.84 0.89 13.61
CA PRO A 86 7.46 -0.27 12.80
C PRO A 86 6.07 -0.81 13.14
N ALA A 87 5.33 -1.23 12.12
CA ALA A 87 4.04 -1.85 12.31
C ALA A 87 4.14 -3.14 13.16
N PRO A 88 3.20 -3.39 14.09
CA PRO A 88 3.22 -4.59 14.91
C PRO A 88 3.21 -5.87 14.06
N PRO A 89 3.98 -6.93 14.41
CA PRO A 89 3.99 -8.18 13.66
C PRO A 89 2.60 -8.82 13.46
N LYS A 90 1.69 -8.64 14.43
CA LYS A 90 0.29 -9.09 14.33
C LYS A 90 -0.46 -8.43 13.16
N VAL A 91 -0.18 -7.17 12.87
CA VAL A 91 -0.79 -6.38 11.79
C VAL A 91 -0.26 -6.87 10.45
N ILE A 92 1.06 -6.98 10.31
CA ILE A 92 1.72 -7.50 9.10
C ILE A 92 1.20 -8.89 8.73
N ALA A 93 1.11 -9.79 9.70
CA ALA A 93 0.59 -11.15 9.47
C ALA A 93 -0.89 -11.16 9.05
N ARG A 94 -1.71 -10.22 9.55
CA ARG A 94 -3.12 -10.10 9.12
C ARG A 94 -3.23 -9.48 7.74
N LEU A 95 -2.44 -8.46 7.43
CA LEU A 95 -2.37 -7.84 6.10
C LEU A 95 -1.97 -8.89 5.05
N ARG A 96 -0.90 -9.66 5.30
CA ARG A 96 -0.46 -10.74 4.42
C ARG A 96 -1.58 -11.76 4.14
N ARG A 97 -2.22 -12.28 5.19
CA ARG A 97 -3.36 -13.21 5.04
C ARG A 97 -4.55 -12.62 4.30
N THR A 98 -4.70 -11.30 4.31
CA THR A 98 -5.73 -10.59 3.55
C THR A 98 -5.35 -10.58 2.07
N LEU A 99 -4.11 -10.26 1.75
CA LEU A 99 -3.57 -10.23 0.37
C LEU A 99 -3.37 -11.64 -0.23
N GLU A 100 -3.21 -12.68 0.58
CA GLU A 100 -3.17 -14.07 0.10
C GLU A 100 -4.51 -14.55 -0.45
N ARG A 101 -5.63 -13.90 -0.09
CA ARG A 101 -6.99 -14.29 -0.48
C ARG A 101 -7.49 -13.61 -1.75
N ILE A 102 -6.70 -12.71 -2.33
CA ILE A 102 -6.99 -12.06 -3.60
C ILE A 102 -6.22 -12.76 -4.71
N ASP A 103 -6.88 -13.12 -5.80
CA ASP A 103 -6.26 -13.70 -7.00
C ASP A 103 -5.78 -12.58 -7.94
#